data_AF-A0A7X7ZL50-F1
#
_entry.id   AF-A0A7X7ZL50-F1
#
_cell.length_a   1.000
_cell.length_b   1.000
_cell.length_c   1.000
_cell.angle_alpha   90.00
_cell.angle_beta   90.00
_cell.angle_gamma   90.00
#
_symmetry.space_group_name_H-M   'P 1'
#
loop_
_entity.id
_entity.type
_entity.pdbx_description
1 polymer ?
#
loop_
_entity_poly.entity_id
_entity_poly.type
_entity_poly.pdbx_seq_one_letter_code
_entity_poly.pdbx_strand_id
1 'polypeptide(L)'
;RSTAVLREECGEDAIIISVEHNPKYAKMARETNNADHVFEFDAACYKSRYAVWPLESFDKEHRFDLAFVDGRRRVECALVAWMILREGGALVMHDAHRWHYSLVMRHYLGEPEGGAYAVDRDTSVWVKRAKKT
;
A
#
# COMPACT_ATOMS: atom_id res chain seq x y z
N ARG A 1 9.84 6.24 -7.69
CA ARG A 1 11.09 5.47 -7.45
C ARG A 1 10.79 4.14 -6.78
N SER A 2 9.89 4.11 -5.79
CA SER A 2 9.43 2.89 -5.11
C SER A 2 9.04 1.75 -6.05
N THR A 3 8.29 2.01 -7.14
CA THR A 3 7.93 0.98 -8.12
C THR A 3 9.14 0.28 -8.75
N ALA A 4 10.21 1.03 -9.05
CA ALA A 4 11.43 0.46 -9.61
C ALA A 4 12.14 -0.46 -8.61
N VAL A 5 12.24 0.01 -7.35
CA VAL A 5 12.82 -0.76 -6.25
C VAL A 5 12.03 -2.04 -6.01
N LEU A 6 10.69 -1.98 -6.02
CA LEU A 6 9.84 -3.17 -5.87
C LEU A 6 10.08 -4.17 -7.02
N ARG A 7 10.24 -3.71 -8.26
CA ARG A 7 10.56 -4.60 -9.38
C ARG A 7 11.92 -5.29 -9.20
N GLU A 8 12.93 -4.56 -8.77
CA GLU A 8 14.27 -5.10 -8.53
C GLU A 8 14.28 -6.12 -7.37
N GLU A 9 13.62 -5.79 -6.26
CA GLU A 9 13.64 -6.61 -5.03
C GLU A 9 12.69 -7.80 -5.06
N CYS A 10 11.53 -7.69 -5.73
CA CYS A 10 10.55 -8.77 -5.79
C CYS A 10 10.79 -9.73 -6.97
N GLY A 11 11.66 -9.38 -7.91
CA GLY A 11 11.99 -10.20 -9.07
C GLY A 11 11.00 -10.06 -10.24
N GLU A 12 11.32 -10.77 -11.33
CA GLU A 12 10.58 -10.69 -12.60
C GLU A 12 9.19 -11.32 -12.52
N ASP A 13 9.02 -12.37 -11.71
CA ASP A 13 7.74 -13.10 -11.57
C ASP A 13 6.72 -12.36 -10.68
N ALA A 14 7.13 -11.29 -9.99
CA ALA A 14 6.24 -10.52 -9.14
C ALA A 14 5.23 -9.72 -9.98
N ILE A 15 3.95 -9.78 -9.61
CA ILE A 15 2.91 -8.93 -10.20
C ILE A 15 2.85 -7.63 -9.40
N ILE A 16 3.19 -6.51 -10.04
CA ILE A 16 3.23 -5.17 -9.45
C ILE A 16 2.08 -4.34 -10.00
N ILE A 17 1.16 -3.99 -9.10
CA ILE A 17 0.04 -3.09 -9.37
C ILE A 17 0.30 -1.75 -8.68
N SER A 18 0.27 -0.66 -9.45
CA SER A 18 0.46 0.70 -8.97
C SER A 18 -0.80 1.55 -9.16
N VAL A 19 -1.14 2.31 -8.12
CA VAL A 19 -2.23 3.30 -8.18
C VAL A 19 -1.63 4.68 -8.02
N GLU A 20 -1.79 5.53 -9.03
CA GLU A 20 -1.13 6.82 -9.13
C GLU A 20 -2.14 7.93 -9.43
N HIS A 21 -1.91 9.12 -8.89
CA HIS A 21 -2.73 10.30 -9.14
C HIS A 21 -2.06 11.31 -10.07
N ASN A 22 -0.74 11.26 -10.17
CA ASN A 22 0.04 12.16 -10.98
C ASN A 22 0.36 11.50 -12.34
N PRO A 23 -0.12 12.05 -13.47
CA PRO A 23 0.09 11.45 -14.79
C PRO A 23 1.56 11.26 -15.18
N LYS A 24 2.45 12.16 -14.71
CA LYS A 24 3.89 12.03 -14.95
C LYS A 24 4.43 10.77 -14.29
N TYR A 25 4.07 10.50 -13.04
CA TYR A 25 4.54 9.33 -12.31
C TYR A 25 3.87 8.05 -12.80
N ALA A 26 2.62 8.12 -13.28
CA ALA A 26 1.95 6.98 -13.88
C ALA A 26 2.65 6.55 -15.17
N LYS A 27 3.02 7.52 -16.02
CA LYS A 27 3.84 7.27 -17.20
C LYS A 27 5.18 6.61 -16.84
N MET A 28 5.89 7.14 -15.85
CA MET A 28 7.16 6.54 -15.38
C MET A 28 6.98 5.11 -14.84
N ALA A 29 5.89 4.82 -14.12
CA ALA A 29 5.61 3.49 -13.59
C ALA A 29 5.37 2.46 -14.72
N ARG A 30 4.68 2.86 -15.80
CA ARG A 30 4.43 2.01 -16.97
C ARG A 30 5.68 1.78 -17.80
N GLU A 31 6.39 2.85 -18.13
CA GLU A 31 7.44 2.81 -19.16
C GLU A 31 8.83 2.49 -18.61
N THR A 32 9.12 2.88 -17.37
CA THR A 32 10.48 2.79 -16.80
C THR A 32 10.61 1.72 -15.73
N ASN A 33 9.55 1.51 -14.95
CA ASN A 33 9.61 0.63 -13.78
C ASN A 33 8.92 -0.73 -14.01
N ASN A 34 8.40 -0.97 -15.21
CA ASN A 34 7.72 -2.20 -15.62
C ASN A 34 6.68 -2.67 -14.58
N ALA A 35 5.84 -1.75 -14.10
CA ALA A 35 4.64 -2.16 -13.36
C ALA A 35 3.67 -2.83 -14.33
N ASP A 36 3.19 -4.01 -13.97
CA ASP A 36 2.25 -4.79 -14.80
C ASP A 36 0.96 -3.99 -15.06
N HIS A 37 0.50 -3.27 -14.02
CA HIS A 37 -0.70 -2.46 -14.10
C HIS A 37 -0.52 -1.12 -13.39
N VAL A 38 -0.92 -0.03 -14.05
CA VAL A 38 -0.89 1.34 -13.50
C VAL A 38 -2.22 2.03 -13.73
N PHE A 39 -2.92 2.34 -12.63
CA PHE A 39 -4.23 2.98 -12.66
C PHE A 39 -4.13 4.43 -12.20
N GLU A 40 -4.70 5.33 -12.99
CA GLU A 40 -4.68 6.77 -12.73
C GLU A 40 -6.00 7.26 -12.15
N PHE A 41 -5.96 7.91 -10.99
CA PHE A 41 -7.14 8.55 -10.39
C PHE A 41 -6.80 9.92 -9.82
N ASP A 42 -7.66 10.91 -10.02
CA ASP A 42 -7.53 12.19 -9.33
C ASP A 42 -7.72 12.01 -7.82
N ALA A 43 -6.67 12.17 -7.02
CA ALA A 43 -6.75 12.02 -5.57
C ALA A 43 -7.37 13.22 -4.83
N ALA A 44 -7.53 14.38 -5.48
CA ALA A 44 -8.15 15.57 -4.90
C ALA A 44 -9.69 15.52 -4.95
N CYS A 45 -10.26 14.70 -5.84
CA CYS A 45 -11.69 14.50 -5.94
C CYS A 45 -12.22 13.63 -4.76
N TYR A 46 -13.19 14.14 -4.00
CA TYR A 46 -13.79 13.39 -2.89
C TYR A 46 -14.57 12.14 -3.34
N LYS A 47 -15.02 12.10 -4.61
CA LYS A 47 -15.63 10.92 -5.24
C LYS A 47 -14.59 9.97 -5.87
N SER A 48 -13.31 10.26 -5.68
CA SER A 48 -12.25 9.49 -6.29
C SER A 48 -12.19 8.08 -5.74
N ARG A 49 -12.05 7.14 -6.67
CA ARG A 49 -11.80 5.72 -6.38
C ARG A 49 -10.34 5.48 -6.00
N TYR A 50 -9.45 6.48 -5.97
CA TYR A 50 -8.01 6.34 -5.71
C TYR A 50 -7.65 5.37 -4.58
N ALA A 51 -8.26 5.52 -3.40
CA ALA A 51 -7.95 4.66 -2.25
C ALA A 51 -8.71 3.33 -2.25
N VAL A 52 -9.94 3.32 -2.78
CA VAL A 52 -10.91 2.21 -2.65
C VAL A 52 -10.97 1.31 -3.88
N TRP A 53 -10.41 1.74 -5.01
CA TRP A 53 -10.42 0.99 -6.26
C TRP A 53 -9.90 -0.45 -6.12
N PRO A 54 -8.83 -0.73 -5.33
CA PRO A 54 -8.41 -2.10 -5.10
C PRO A 54 -9.50 -2.99 -4.46
N LEU A 55 -10.31 -2.43 -3.55
CA LEU A 55 -11.38 -3.19 -2.89
C LEU A 55 -12.53 -3.52 -3.86
N GLU A 56 -12.75 -2.69 -4.87
CA GLU A 56 -13.80 -2.90 -5.88
C GLU A 56 -13.36 -3.82 -7.01
N SER A 57 -12.05 -3.91 -7.24
CA SER A 57 -11.47 -4.56 -8.42
C SER A 57 -10.86 -5.93 -8.12
N PHE A 58 -10.59 -6.22 -6.85
CA PHE A 58 -10.06 -7.50 -6.41
C PHE A 58 -10.99 -8.13 -5.38
N ASP A 59 -11.33 -9.39 -5.60
CA ASP A 59 -12.09 -10.15 -4.61
C ASP A 59 -11.30 -10.33 -3.31
N LYS A 60 -12.01 -10.61 -2.22
CA LYS A 60 -11.37 -10.97 -0.94
C LYS A 60 -10.52 -12.25 -1.05
N GLU A 61 -10.61 -13.03 -2.12
CA GLU A 61 -9.72 -14.18 -2.31
C GLU A 61 -8.41 -13.80 -3.01
N HIS A 62 -8.38 -12.66 -3.71
CA HIS A 62 -7.17 -12.07 -4.28
C HIS A 62 -6.42 -11.34 -3.18
N ARG A 63 -5.41 -12.03 -2.64
CA ARG A 63 -4.65 -11.52 -1.51
C ARG A 63 -3.26 -11.07 -1.93
N PHE A 64 -2.97 -9.81 -1.64
CA PHE A 64 -1.65 -9.23 -1.84
C PHE A 64 -0.68 -9.72 -0.76
N ASP A 65 0.54 -10.04 -1.16
CA ASP A 65 1.66 -10.33 -0.26
C ASP A 65 2.18 -9.05 0.41
N LEU A 66 2.18 -7.95 -0.33
CA LEU A 66 2.77 -6.69 0.06
C LEU A 66 1.90 -5.52 -0.43
N ALA A 67 1.74 -4.51 0.42
CA ALA A 67 1.19 -3.22 0.07
C ALA A 67 2.15 -2.11 0.48
N PHE A 68 2.54 -1.26 -0.46
CA PHE A 68 3.41 -0.11 -0.20
C PHE A 68 2.64 1.20 -0.40
N VAL A 69 2.45 1.96 0.69
CA VAL A 69 1.67 3.20 0.71
C VAL A 69 2.60 4.41 0.80
N ASP A 70 2.82 5.04 -0.35
CA ASP A 70 3.59 6.28 -0.49
C ASP A 70 2.91 7.29 -1.44
N GLY A 71 1.59 7.34 -1.36
CA GLY A 71 0.75 8.17 -2.23
C GLY A 71 0.05 9.31 -1.49
N ARG A 72 -1.06 9.77 -2.08
CA ARG A 72 -2.05 10.61 -1.39
C ARG A 72 -2.95 9.73 -0.51
N ARG A 73 -3.81 10.36 0.32
CA ARG A 73 -4.86 9.66 1.09
C ARG A 73 -4.35 8.42 1.84
N ARG A 74 -3.14 8.53 2.44
CA ARG A 74 -2.36 7.38 2.90
C ARG A 74 -3.07 6.55 3.96
N VAL A 75 -3.84 7.19 4.85
CA VAL A 75 -4.64 6.48 5.86
C VAL A 75 -5.70 5.63 5.18
N GLU A 76 -6.48 6.19 4.26
CA GLU A 76 -7.50 5.42 3.56
C GLU A 76 -6.89 4.28 2.72
N CYS A 77 -5.81 4.57 2.00
CA CYS A 77 -5.08 3.56 1.24
C CYS A 77 -4.55 2.43 2.14
N ALA A 78 -4.00 2.77 3.32
CA ALA A 78 -3.47 1.80 4.26
C ALA A 78 -4.58 0.91 4.86
N LEU A 79 -5.73 1.48 5.19
CA LEU A 79 -6.88 0.72 5.69
C LEU A 79 -7.44 -0.22 4.61
N VAL A 80 -7.60 0.26 3.38
CA VAL A 80 -8.05 -0.58 2.25
C VAL A 80 -7.03 -1.67 1.95
N ALA A 81 -5.75 -1.34 1.88
CA ALA A 81 -4.67 -2.30 1.70
C ALA A 81 -4.70 -3.40 2.77
N TRP A 82 -4.91 -3.03 4.04
CA TRP A 82 -5.01 -3.99 5.13
C TRP A 82 -6.16 -4.98 4.94
N MET A 83 -7.28 -4.57 4.36
CA MET A 83 -8.44 -5.44 4.10
C MET A 83 -8.16 -6.49 3.03
N ILE A 84 -7.33 -6.16 2.03
CA ILE A 84 -7.04 -7.01 0.87
C ILE A 84 -5.73 -7.81 0.99
N LEU A 85 -4.83 -7.47 1.92
CA LEU A 85 -3.64 -8.27 2.23
C LEU A 85 -4.00 -9.69 2.71
N ARG A 86 -3.21 -10.71 2.35
CA ARG A 86 -3.32 -12.04 2.99
C ARG A 86 -2.83 -12.01 4.42
N GLU A 87 -3.21 -13.03 5.17
CA GLU A 87 -2.48 -13.41 6.37
C GLU A 87 -1.00 -13.70 6.02
N GLY A 88 -0.10 -13.19 6.85
CA GLY A 88 1.34 -13.15 6.60
C GLY A 88 1.81 -12.03 5.67
N GLY A 89 0.90 -11.34 4.98
CA GLY A 89 1.22 -10.21 4.11
C GLY A 89 1.62 -8.96 4.91
N ALA A 90 2.36 -8.06 4.27
CA ALA A 90 2.90 -6.86 4.89
C ALA A 90 2.32 -5.57 4.29
N LEU A 91 2.02 -4.60 5.15
CA LEU A 91 1.73 -3.22 4.79
C LEU A 91 2.94 -2.36 5.18
N VAL A 92 3.50 -1.64 4.22
CA VAL A 92 4.58 -0.68 4.43
C VAL A 92 4.03 0.71 4.17
N MET A 93 4.21 1.63 5.11
CA MET A 93 3.73 3.00 4.97
C MET A 93 4.88 3.99 5.18
N HIS A 94 5.04 4.89 4.21
CA HIS A 94 6.03 5.95 4.22
C HIS A 94 5.52 7.24 4.89
N ASP A 95 6.42 8.02 5.50
CA ASP A 95 6.18 9.08 6.49
C ASP A 95 5.18 8.72 7.60
N ALA A 96 5.20 7.47 8.08
CA ALA A 96 4.31 6.97 9.12
C ALA A 96 4.47 7.69 10.48
N HIS A 97 5.57 8.40 10.71
CA HIS A 97 5.80 9.20 11.93
C HIS A 97 4.85 10.39 12.06
N ARG A 98 4.20 10.84 10.97
CA ARG A 98 3.28 11.98 11.03
C ARG A 98 2.11 11.63 11.94
N TRP A 99 1.88 12.47 12.94
CA TRP A 99 1.00 12.16 14.08
C TRP A 99 -0.40 11.69 13.68
N HIS A 100 -1.00 12.29 12.65
CA HIS A 100 -2.35 11.96 12.18
C HIS A 100 -2.41 10.64 11.43
N TYR A 101 -1.28 10.14 10.95
CA TYR A 101 -1.16 8.79 10.41
C TYR A 101 -0.92 7.78 11.54
N SER A 102 0.11 8.02 12.34
CA SER A 102 0.50 7.09 13.40
C SER A 102 -0.64 6.79 14.37
N LEU A 103 -1.43 7.81 14.75
CA LEU A 103 -2.55 7.66 15.67
C LEU A 103 -3.65 6.75 15.09
N VAL A 104 -4.05 7.00 13.84
CA VAL A 104 -5.12 6.25 13.18
C VAL A 104 -4.67 4.82 12.92
N MET A 105 -3.45 4.64 12.40
CA MET A 105 -2.92 3.31 12.09
C MET A 105 -2.80 2.45 13.35
N ARG A 106 -2.32 3.02 14.46
CA ARG A 106 -2.27 2.34 15.76
C ARG A 106 -3.65 1.96 16.27
N HIS A 107 -4.65 2.83 16.11
CA HIS A 107 -6.01 2.55 16.56
C HIS A 107 -6.65 1.39 15.77
N TYR A 108 -6.51 1.39 14.44
CA TYR A 108 -7.18 0.40 13.58
C TYR A 108 -6.40 -0.89 13.39
N LEU A 109 -5.07 -0.82 13.36
CA LEU A 109 -4.21 -1.98 13.11
C LEU A 109 -3.54 -2.53 14.38
N GLY A 110 -3.68 -1.83 15.50
CA GLY A 110 -3.12 -2.21 16.80
C GLY A 110 -1.73 -1.62 17.09
N GLU A 111 -1.33 -1.74 18.36
CA GLU A 111 0.04 -1.50 18.80
C GLU A 111 0.95 -2.65 18.34
N PRO A 112 2.23 -2.38 18.04
CA PRO A 112 3.19 -3.38 17.58
C PRO A 112 3.62 -4.35 18.68
N GLU A 113 2.73 -5.23 19.15
CA GLU A 113 3.08 -6.32 20.07
C GLU A 113 3.58 -7.57 19.28
N GLY A 114 4.41 -7.30 18.26
CA GLY A 114 5.09 -8.27 17.40
C GLY A 114 4.61 -8.32 15.94
N GLY A 115 4.16 -7.19 15.39
CA GLY A 115 3.56 -7.13 14.05
C GLY A 115 3.47 -5.74 13.45
N ALA A 116 4.17 -4.74 14.00
CA ALA A 116 4.60 -3.58 13.24
C ALA A 116 5.99 -3.15 13.71
N TYR A 117 6.88 -2.67 12.86
CA TYR A 117 8.15 -2.10 13.29
C TYR A 117 8.50 -0.89 12.43
N ALA A 118 8.99 0.15 13.08
CA ALA A 118 9.62 1.27 12.40
C ALA A 118 10.90 0.73 11.75
N VAL A 119 11.00 0.82 10.43
CA VAL A 119 12.21 0.46 9.68
C VAL A 119 13.23 1.57 9.80
N ASP A 120 12.74 2.81 9.75
CA ASP A 120 13.51 4.03 9.98
C ASP A 120 12.61 5.10 10.61
N ARG A 121 13.04 6.36 10.62
CA ARG A 121 12.26 7.47 11.20
C ARG A 121 10.97 7.75 10.44
N ASP A 122 10.86 7.32 9.18
CA ASP A 122 9.79 7.70 8.26
C ASP A 122 8.93 6.51 7.86
N THR A 123 9.44 5.29 7.92
CA THR A 123 8.77 4.11 7.40
C THR A 123 8.37 3.16 8.52
N SER A 124 7.11 2.75 8.52
CA SER A 124 6.60 1.70 9.39
C SER A 124 6.07 0.54 8.57
N VAL A 125 6.25 -0.67 9.08
CA VAL A 125 5.75 -1.91 8.48
C VAL A 125 4.77 -2.54 9.44
N TRP A 126 3.65 -3.08 8.96
CA TRP A 126 2.70 -3.92 9.70
C TRP A 126 2.56 -5.28 9.02
N VAL A 127 2.56 -6.37 9.79
CA VAL A 127 2.39 -7.74 9.28
C VAL A 127 1.03 -8.27 9.72
N LYS A 128 0.21 -8.69 8.75
CA LYS A 128 -1.15 -9.15 9.00
C LYS A 128 -1.14 -10.55 9.61
N ARG A 129 -1.43 -10.65 10.90
CA ARG A 129 -1.53 -11.94 11.60
C ARG A 129 -2.81 -12.68 11.20
N ALA A 130 -2.73 -14.02 11.25
CA ALA A 130 -3.91 -14.85 11.14
C ALA A 130 -4.87 -14.57 12.31
N LYS A 131 -6.17 -14.55 12.03
CA LYS A 131 -7.15 -14.54 13.11
C LYS A 131 -7.02 -15.86 13.87
N LYS A 132 -6.71 -15.80 15.17
CA LYS A 132 -6.87 -16.97 16.04
C LYS A 132 -8.36 -17.30 16.07
N THR A 133 -8.74 -18.39 15.41
CA THR A 133 -10.06 -19.02 15.50
C THR A 133 -10.29 -19.58 16.90
#